data_AF-A0A931QKA4-F1
#
_entry.id   AF-A0A931QKA4-F1
#
_cell.length_a   1.000
_cell.length_b   1.000
_cell.length_c   1.000
_cell.angle_alpha   90.00
_cell.angle_beta   90.00
_cell.angle_gamma   90.00
#
_symmetry.space_group_name_H-M   'P 1'
#
loop_
_entity.id
_entity.type
_entity.pdbx_description
1 polymer ?
#
loop_
_entity_poly.entity_id
_entity_poly.type
_entity_poly.pdbx_seq_one_letter_code
_entity_poly.pdbx_strand_id
1 'polypeptide(L)'
;LSAYRLRRLQIRFVLRRASSVVVLSRALEALAHESGAAPEKIVRIPNGVDGAAFRPNQREEARRPLGLPADARIVVSAGGLCRRKGHHRLVEIWPKVRREVPGAMLLIVGGPTAEGDETEALLRMIGERGLGSDVRLAGPRPHEEMPLWLSAADLFVLATTNEGSCNVVREALSCGTPVVTTPVGDNAEAVHGPACGVLVRPDETAALARAVIEGLTRVWDREGVRSSVASESWDGVAARVADVWRSVANVDEEEVRVLERSQARS
;
A
#
# COMPACT_ATOMS: atom_id res chain seq x y z
N LEU A 1 19.08 -6.08 15.90
CA LEU A 1 18.01 -6.75 16.69
C LEU A 1 17.99 -6.40 18.20
N SER A 2 18.72 -5.36 18.67
CA SER A 2 18.90 -5.08 20.11
C SER A 2 17.89 -4.08 20.73
N ALA A 3 17.38 -3.10 19.98
CA ALA A 3 16.75 -1.91 20.55
C ALA A 3 15.34 -2.09 21.17
N TYR A 4 14.71 -3.27 21.06
CA TYR A 4 13.30 -3.44 21.44
C TYR A 4 12.98 -4.76 22.18
N ARG A 5 13.95 -5.31 22.92
CA ARG A 5 13.76 -6.60 23.64
C ARG A 5 12.52 -6.64 24.53
N LEU A 6 12.26 -5.55 25.26
CA LEU A 6 11.07 -5.41 26.12
C LEU A 6 9.76 -5.40 25.31
N ARG A 7 9.72 -4.68 24.18
CA ARG A 7 8.54 -4.68 23.29
C ARG A 7 8.25 -6.07 22.74
N ARG A 8 9.29 -6.84 22.39
CA ARG A 8 9.10 -8.21 21.91
C ARG A 8 8.46 -9.10 22.99
N LEU A 9 8.86 -8.96 24.25
CA LEU A 9 8.23 -9.69 25.35
C LEU A 9 6.77 -9.26 25.55
N GLN A 10 6.48 -7.95 25.50
CA GLN A 10 5.13 -7.42 25.60
C GLN A 10 4.22 -7.92 24.47
N ILE A 11 4.70 -7.88 23.22
CA ILE A 11 3.96 -8.39 22.05
C ILE A 11 3.65 -9.88 22.23
N ARG A 12 4.64 -10.71 22.61
CA ARG A 12 4.42 -12.14 22.87
C ARG A 12 3.42 -12.38 24.00
N PHE A 13 3.48 -11.57 25.07
CA PHE A 13 2.52 -11.65 26.17
C PHE A 13 1.09 -11.36 25.71
N VAL A 14 0.88 -10.28 24.95
CA VAL A 14 -0.43 -9.91 24.41
C VAL A 14 -0.95 -10.99 23.46
N LEU A 15 -0.14 -11.42 22.48
CA LEU A 15 -0.54 -12.42 21.48
C LEU A 15 -0.93 -13.78 22.11
N ARG A 16 -0.25 -14.20 23.18
CA ARG A 16 -0.58 -15.44 23.90
C ARG A 16 -1.90 -15.37 24.68
N ARG A 17 -2.28 -14.17 25.13
CA ARG A 17 -3.42 -13.97 26.03
C ARG A 17 -4.67 -13.44 25.32
N ALA A 18 -4.53 -12.93 24.11
CA ALA A 18 -5.66 -12.46 23.32
C ALA A 18 -6.71 -13.59 23.12
N SER A 19 -7.99 -13.20 23.10
CA SER A 19 -9.10 -14.10 22.79
C SER A 19 -9.14 -14.41 21.28
N SER A 20 -8.82 -13.42 20.45
CA SER A 20 -8.59 -13.56 19.01
C SER A 20 -7.51 -12.56 18.57
N VAL A 21 -6.80 -12.87 17.48
CA VAL A 21 -5.73 -12.07 16.88
C VAL A 21 -6.05 -11.85 15.41
N VAL A 22 -6.47 -10.63 15.05
CA VAL A 22 -6.67 -10.27 13.65
C VAL A 22 -5.33 -9.87 13.02
N VAL A 23 -4.99 -10.49 11.89
CA VAL A 23 -3.76 -10.22 11.13
C VAL A 23 -4.09 -9.87 9.68
N LEU A 24 -3.25 -9.06 9.04
CA LEU A 24 -3.55 -8.53 7.70
C LEU A 24 -3.05 -9.42 6.56
N SER A 25 -2.07 -10.30 6.83
CA SER A 25 -1.39 -11.09 5.80
C SER A 25 -0.96 -12.45 6.32
N ARG A 26 -0.64 -13.37 5.41
CA ARG A 26 -0.06 -14.69 5.72
C ARG A 26 1.29 -14.54 6.43
N ALA A 27 2.07 -13.52 6.07
CA ALA A 27 3.34 -13.25 6.74
C ALA A 27 3.13 -12.83 8.20
N LEU A 28 2.10 -12.02 8.49
CA LEU A 28 1.75 -11.62 9.86
C LEU A 28 1.08 -12.76 10.64
N GLU A 29 0.32 -13.62 9.97
CA GLU A 29 -0.24 -14.86 10.54
C GLU A 29 0.87 -15.78 11.05
N ALA A 30 1.87 -16.07 10.20
CA ALA A 30 3.05 -16.85 10.60
C ALA A 30 3.80 -16.18 11.76
N LEU A 31 4.05 -14.86 11.69
CA LEU A 31 4.74 -14.12 12.74
C LEU A 31 3.97 -14.13 14.08
N ALA A 32 2.64 -14.03 14.04
CA ALA A 32 1.80 -14.11 15.23
C ALA A 32 1.89 -15.49 15.86
N HIS A 33 1.84 -16.55 15.05
CA HIS A 33 2.00 -17.92 15.50
C HIS A 33 3.38 -18.18 16.12
N GLU A 34 4.47 -17.80 15.45
CA GLU A 34 5.85 -17.87 15.96
C GLU A 34 6.06 -17.05 17.25
N SER A 35 5.24 -16.01 17.43
CA SER A 35 5.22 -15.17 18.62
C SER A 35 4.40 -15.76 19.77
N GLY A 36 3.67 -16.84 19.52
CA GLY A 36 2.95 -17.63 20.53
C GLY A 36 1.44 -17.46 20.52
N ALA A 37 0.85 -16.83 19.50
CA ALA A 37 -0.60 -16.91 19.31
C ALA A 37 -1.00 -18.35 18.92
N ALA A 38 -2.09 -18.85 19.51
CA ALA A 38 -2.62 -20.16 19.17
C ALA A 38 -3.27 -20.11 17.78
N PRO A 39 -3.01 -21.09 16.87
CA PRO A 39 -3.49 -21.04 15.49
C PRO A 39 -5.00 -20.77 15.35
N GLU A 40 -5.81 -21.40 16.20
CA GLU A 40 -7.26 -21.29 16.22
C GLU A 40 -7.77 -19.89 16.61
N LYS A 41 -6.91 -19.05 17.19
CA LYS A 41 -7.23 -17.67 17.56
C LYS A 41 -6.84 -16.66 16.49
N ILE A 42 -6.03 -17.05 15.51
CA ILE A 42 -5.53 -16.14 14.48
C ILE A 42 -6.54 -16.08 13.34
N VAL A 43 -7.01 -14.88 13.02
CA VAL A 43 -7.96 -14.65 11.93
C VAL A 43 -7.34 -13.67 10.94
N ARG A 44 -7.11 -14.12 9.70
CA ARG A 44 -6.54 -13.26 8.65
C ARG A 44 -7.63 -12.44 7.96
N ILE A 45 -7.61 -11.13 8.17
CA ILE A 45 -8.51 -10.15 7.55
C ILE A 45 -7.63 -9.05 6.92
N PRO A 46 -7.36 -9.10 5.61
CA PRO A 46 -6.64 -8.03 4.91
C PRO A 46 -7.40 -6.70 4.97
N ASN A 47 -6.69 -5.59 4.78
CA ASN A 47 -7.32 -4.27 4.69
C ASN A 47 -8.19 -4.15 3.44
N GLY A 48 -9.26 -3.36 3.55
CA GLY A 48 -10.12 -3.00 2.44
C GLY A 48 -9.66 -1.71 1.76
N VAL A 49 -10.34 -1.37 0.68
CA VAL A 49 -10.22 -0.09 -0.03
C VAL A 49 -11.61 0.50 -0.24
N ASP A 50 -11.72 1.83 -0.20
CA ASP A 50 -12.94 2.52 -0.62
C ASP A 50 -12.96 2.59 -2.16
N GLY A 51 -13.65 1.64 -2.79
CA GLY A 51 -13.75 1.56 -4.25
C GLY A 51 -14.60 2.66 -4.89
N ALA A 52 -15.35 3.44 -4.09
CA ALA A 52 -16.12 4.59 -4.56
C ALA A 52 -15.23 5.85 -4.62
N ALA A 53 -14.40 6.06 -3.60
CA ALA A 53 -13.40 7.12 -3.59
C ALA A 53 -12.22 6.82 -4.53
N PHE A 54 -11.68 5.60 -4.48
CA PHE A 54 -10.59 5.12 -5.32
C PHE A 54 -11.13 4.39 -6.53
N ARG A 55 -11.40 5.14 -7.59
CA ARG A 55 -11.87 4.63 -8.88
C ARG A 55 -11.07 5.20 -10.03
N PRO A 56 -11.02 4.51 -11.19
CA PRO A 56 -10.34 5.04 -12.35
C PRO A 56 -10.96 6.38 -12.77
N ASN A 57 -10.11 7.38 -12.96
CA ASN A 57 -10.43 8.56 -13.75
C ASN A 57 -9.78 8.43 -15.13
N GLN A 58 -10.28 9.16 -16.12
CA GLN A 58 -9.52 9.31 -17.36
C GLN A 58 -8.19 9.98 -17.01
N ARG A 59 -7.10 9.39 -17.49
CA ARG A 59 -5.75 9.77 -17.08
C ARG A 59 -5.45 11.22 -17.47
N GLU A 60 -5.91 11.65 -18.63
CA GLU A 60 -5.78 13.02 -19.13
C GLU A 60 -6.54 14.02 -18.23
N GLU A 61 -7.73 13.66 -17.78
CA GLU A 61 -8.53 14.46 -16.84
C GLU A 61 -7.85 14.56 -15.47
N ALA A 62 -7.22 13.48 -15.00
CA ALA A 62 -6.49 13.45 -13.74
C ALA A 62 -5.18 14.27 -13.79
N ARG A 63 -4.52 14.32 -14.96
CA ARG A 63 -3.26 15.05 -15.18
C ARG A 63 -3.46 16.57 -15.23
N ARG A 64 -4.57 17.05 -15.80
CA ARG A 64 -4.86 18.48 -15.98
C ARG A 64 -4.78 19.30 -14.68
N PRO A 65 -5.50 18.98 -13.59
CA PRO A 65 -5.42 19.74 -12.33
C PRO A 65 -4.05 19.63 -11.64
N LEU A 66 -3.27 18.59 -11.94
CA LEU A 66 -1.91 18.41 -11.42
C LEU A 66 -0.84 19.15 -12.26
N GLY A 67 -1.23 19.76 -13.38
CA GLY A 67 -0.31 20.41 -14.32
C GLY A 67 0.65 19.42 -14.99
N LEU A 68 0.24 18.16 -15.17
CA LEU A 68 1.06 17.11 -15.75
C LEU A 68 0.83 16.99 -17.27
N PRO A 69 1.89 16.69 -18.07
CA PRO A 69 1.74 16.52 -19.51
C PRO A 69 0.85 15.32 -19.85
N ALA A 70 -0.05 15.49 -20.82
CA ALA A 70 -1.03 14.47 -21.19
C ALA A 70 -0.37 13.22 -21.80
N ASP A 71 0.75 13.36 -22.49
CA ASP A 71 1.50 12.32 -23.22
C ASP A 71 2.68 11.74 -22.43
N ALA A 72 3.02 12.31 -21.26
CA ALA A 72 4.13 11.83 -20.45
C ALA A 72 3.89 10.41 -19.89
N ARG A 73 5.00 9.70 -19.65
CA ARG A 73 5.01 8.43 -18.91
C ARG A 73 5.26 8.72 -17.44
N ILE A 74 4.27 8.50 -16.59
CA ILE A 74 4.28 8.98 -15.20
C ILE A 74 4.29 7.80 -14.24
N VAL A 75 5.34 7.73 -13.43
CA VAL A 75 5.39 6.90 -12.22
C VAL A 75 4.99 7.74 -11.02
N VAL A 76 4.09 7.22 -10.20
CA VAL A 76 3.81 7.77 -8.87
C VAL A 76 4.34 6.79 -7.82
N SER A 77 5.05 7.33 -6.83
CA SER A 77 5.38 6.64 -5.58
C SER A 77 4.77 7.44 -4.45
N ALA A 78 4.09 6.78 -3.51
CA ALA A 78 3.43 7.47 -2.41
C ALA A 78 3.66 6.80 -1.06
N GLY A 79 3.85 7.63 -0.03
CA GLY A 79 4.08 7.22 1.35
C GLY A 79 5.13 8.09 2.05
N GLY A 80 5.28 7.90 3.36
CA GLY A 80 6.24 8.65 4.17
C GLY A 80 7.65 8.70 3.58
N LEU A 81 8.32 9.85 3.68
CA LEU A 81 9.69 10.02 3.21
C LEU A 81 10.66 9.44 4.24
N CYS A 82 10.62 8.12 4.44
CA CYS A 82 11.54 7.39 5.31
C CYS A 82 12.24 6.28 4.53
N ARG A 83 13.42 5.85 5.02
CA ARG A 83 14.27 4.85 4.34
C ARG A 83 13.52 3.58 3.99
N ARG A 84 12.61 3.15 4.87
CA ARG A 84 11.82 1.93 4.71
C ARG A 84 10.94 1.95 3.46
N LYS A 85 10.36 3.10 3.07
CA LYS A 85 9.47 3.20 1.90
C LYS A 85 10.20 3.08 0.56
N GLY A 86 11.53 3.25 0.56
CA GLY A 86 12.35 2.93 -0.60
C GLY A 86 12.35 3.98 -1.72
N HIS A 87 11.89 5.20 -1.47
CA HIS A 87 11.89 6.30 -2.46
C HIS A 87 13.29 6.57 -3.04
N HIS A 88 14.33 6.48 -2.21
CA HIS A 88 15.73 6.61 -2.64
C HIS A 88 16.13 5.57 -3.71
N ARG A 89 15.55 4.36 -3.67
CA ARG A 89 15.82 3.30 -4.65
C ARG A 89 15.22 3.63 -6.01
N LEU A 90 14.08 4.34 -6.04
CA LEU A 90 13.48 4.81 -7.29
C LEU A 90 14.35 5.91 -7.91
N VAL A 91 14.84 6.86 -7.10
CA VAL A 91 15.79 7.90 -7.57
C VAL A 91 17.08 7.26 -8.09
N GLU A 92 17.57 6.21 -7.42
CA GLU A 92 18.79 5.47 -7.82
C GLU A 92 18.66 4.84 -9.22
N ILE A 93 17.53 4.20 -9.54
CA ILE A 93 17.33 3.56 -10.84
C ILE A 93 16.94 4.53 -11.97
N TRP A 94 16.51 5.75 -11.62
CA TRP A 94 15.91 6.67 -12.57
C TRP A 94 16.80 7.06 -13.76
N PRO A 95 18.14 7.20 -13.64
CA PRO A 95 19.00 7.45 -14.80
C PRO A 95 18.86 6.39 -15.90
N LYS A 96 18.63 5.13 -15.52
CA LYS A 96 18.39 4.03 -16.47
C LYS A 96 16.99 4.12 -17.07
N VAL A 97 15.96 4.41 -16.25
CA VAL A 97 14.59 4.60 -16.73
C VAL A 97 14.52 5.73 -17.75
N ARG A 98 15.14 6.89 -17.46
CA ARG A 98 15.23 8.04 -18.37
C ARG A 98 15.83 7.70 -19.73
N ARG A 99 16.85 6.83 -19.75
CA ARG A 99 17.53 6.43 -21.00
C ARG A 99 16.66 5.53 -21.87
N GLU A 100 15.89 4.62 -21.24
CA GLU A 100 15.09 3.60 -21.93
C GLU A 100 13.67 4.07 -22.23
N VAL A 101 13.15 5.01 -21.43
CA VAL A 101 11.84 5.64 -21.57
C VAL A 101 12.02 7.16 -21.50
N PRO A 102 12.46 7.82 -22.59
CA PRO A 102 12.66 9.26 -22.62
C PRO A 102 11.37 10.02 -22.28
N GLY A 103 11.49 11.06 -21.45
CA GLY A 103 10.34 11.85 -20.98
C GLY A 103 9.55 11.21 -19.84
N ALA A 104 10.00 10.09 -19.26
CA ALA A 104 9.39 9.52 -18.08
C ALA A 104 9.58 10.41 -16.84
N MET A 105 8.50 10.59 -16.07
CA MET A 105 8.46 11.38 -14.84
C MET A 105 8.25 10.49 -13.61
N LEU A 106 8.96 10.78 -12.52
CA LEU A 106 8.75 10.21 -11.19
C LEU A 106 8.19 11.28 -10.27
N LEU A 107 6.99 11.05 -9.76
CA LEU A 107 6.33 11.90 -8.77
C LEU A 107 6.32 11.18 -7.42
N ILE A 108 7.01 11.74 -6.43
CA ILE A 108 7.06 11.18 -5.08
C ILE A 108 6.11 11.99 -4.19
N VAL A 109 5.01 11.38 -3.78
CA VAL A 109 3.96 11.98 -2.94
C VAL A 109 4.15 11.52 -1.49
N GLY A 110 4.36 12.45 -0.58
CA GLY A 110 4.61 12.13 0.82
C GLY A 110 5.44 13.19 1.52
N GLY A 111 5.56 13.03 2.84
CA GLY A 111 6.31 13.95 3.69
C GLY A 111 7.00 13.24 4.84
N PRO A 112 7.61 14.02 5.75
CA PRO A 112 8.26 13.53 6.96
C PRO A 112 7.31 12.68 7.82
N THR A 113 7.86 11.70 8.55
CA THR A 113 7.09 10.86 9.48
C THR A 113 7.86 10.67 10.78
N ALA A 114 7.21 10.08 11.80
CA ALA A 114 7.89 9.66 13.02
C ALA A 114 9.01 8.62 12.79
N GLU A 115 9.01 7.94 11.64
CA GLU A 115 10.03 6.98 11.25
C GLU A 115 11.24 7.62 10.54
N GLY A 116 11.17 8.91 10.24
CA GLY A 116 12.24 9.68 9.62
C GLY A 116 11.77 10.61 8.50
N ASP A 117 12.74 11.36 8.00
CA ASP A 117 12.62 12.31 6.90
C ASP A 117 13.84 12.21 5.97
N GLU A 118 13.62 11.74 4.74
CA GLU A 118 14.63 11.63 3.68
C GLU A 118 14.55 12.79 2.68
N THR A 119 13.74 13.84 2.93
CA THR A 119 13.52 14.94 1.97
C THR A 119 14.84 15.54 1.47
N GLU A 120 15.74 15.95 2.37
CA GLU A 120 17.03 16.54 1.99
C GLU A 120 17.94 15.54 1.27
N ALA A 121 17.94 14.27 1.68
CA ALA A 121 18.74 13.23 1.05
C ALA A 121 18.26 12.96 -0.38
N LEU A 122 16.94 12.91 -0.60
CA LEU A 122 16.33 12.74 -1.91
C LEU A 122 16.61 13.93 -2.83
N LEU A 123 16.44 15.16 -2.36
CA LEU A 123 16.75 16.37 -3.14
C LEU A 123 18.22 16.40 -3.57
N ARG A 124 19.13 16.04 -2.66
CA ARG A 124 20.56 15.92 -2.96
C ARG A 124 20.84 14.86 -4.04
N MET A 125 20.29 13.66 -3.89
CA MET A 125 20.42 12.59 -4.89
C MET A 125 19.87 12.99 -6.26
N ILE A 126 18.74 13.70 -6.30
CA ILE A 126 18.12 14.22 -7.53
C ILE A 126 19.06 15.24 -8.19
N GLY A 127 19.63 16.17 -7.41
CA GLY A 127 20.56 17.19 -7.88
C GLY A 127 21.87 16.60 -8.41
N GLU A 128 22.53 15.75 -7.63
CA GLU A 128 23.79 15.09 -7.99
C GLU A 128 23.69 14.25 -9.28
N ARG A 129 22.50 13.72 -9.57
CA ARG A 129 22.24 12.90 -10.76
C ARG A 129 21.65 13.69 -11.94
N GLY A 130 21.43 14.99 -11.78
CA GLY A 130 20.82 15.84 -12.81
C GLY A 130 19.43 15.34 -13.23
N LEU A 131 18.59 15.00 -12.25
CA LEU A 131 17.25 14.43 -12.44
C LEU A 131 16.11 15.44 -12.18
N GLY A 132 16.43 16.72 -11.97
CA GLY A 132 15.43 17.72 -11.55
C GLY A 132 14.29 17.98 -12.55
N SER A 133 14.47 17.64 -13.83
CA SER A 133 13.42 17.69 -14.84
C SER A 133 12.48 16.48 -14.80
N ASP A 134 12.95 15.36 -14.26
CA ASP A 134 12.30 14.05 -14.40
C ASP A 134 11.74 13.55 -13.06
N VAL A 135 12.32 13.97 -11.93
CA VAL A 135 11.95 13.52 -10.59
C VAL A 135 11.50 14.71 -9.75
N ARG A 136 10.25 14.66 -9.27
CA ARG A 136 9.65 15.72 -8.44
C ARG A 136 9.16 15.16 -7.11
N LEU A 137 9.59 15.79 -6.01
CA LEU A 137 8.93 15.62 -4.72
C LEU A 137 7.68 16.49 -4.70
N ALA A 138 6.51 15.85 -4.63
CA ALA A 138 5.21 16.51 -4.64
C ALA A 138 4.76 16.98 -3.24
N GLY A 139 5.49 16.60 -2.19
CA GLY A 139 5.13 16.85 -0.80
C GLY A 139 3.95 15.99 -0.33
N PRO A 140 3.53 16.13 0.94
CA PRO A 140 2.35 15.45 1.47
C PRO A 140 1.09 15.98 0.78
N ARG A 141 0.11 15.09 0.59
CA ARG A 141 -1.19 15.40 0.00
C ARG A 141 -2.30 14.89 0.91
N PRO A 142 -3.45 15.60 1.00
CA PRO A 142 -4.66 15.06 1.60
C PRO A 142 -5.01 13.71 0.97
N HIS A 143 -5.54 12.79 1.78
CA HIS A 143 -5.86 11.45 1.29
C HIS A 143 -6.94 11.50 0.20
N GLU A 144 -7.85 12.47 0.27
CA GLU A 144 -8.91 12.71 -0.70
C GLU A 144 -8.37 13.12 -2.09
N GLU A 145 -7.12 13.62 -2.17
CA GLU A 145 -6.46 13.91 -3.45
C GLU A 145 -5.78 12.67 -4.05
N MET A 146 -5.51 11.63 -3.27
CA MET A 146 -4.76 10.46 -3.75
C MET A 146 -5.37 9.75 -4.95
N PRO A 147 -6.71 9.60 -5.09
CA PRO A 147 -7.30 9.04 -6.31
C PRO A 147 -6.88 9.78 -7.59
N LEU A 148 -6.66 11.10 -7.51
CA LEU A 148 -6.21 11.93 -8.63
C LEU A 148 -4.77 11.58 -9.02
N TRP A 149 -3.86 11.53 -8.04
CA TRP A 149 -2.46 11.16 -8.26
C TRP A 149 -2.31 9.75 -8.80
N LEU A 150 -3.03 8.79 -8.22
CA LEU A 150 -2.98 7.39 -8.62
C LEU A 150 -3.55 7.20 -10.03
N SER A 151 -4.66 7.87 -10.37
CA SER A 151 -5.25 7.80 -11.72
C SER A 151 -4.42 8.51 -12.79
N ALA A 152 -3.66 9.55 -12.43
CA ALA A 152 -2.75 10.24 -13.36
C ALA A 152 -1.52 9.38 -13.77
N ALA A 153 -1.19 8.38 -12.97
CA ALA A 153 -0.04 7.51 -13.15
C ALA A 153 -0.28 6.42 -14.21
N ASP A 154 0.77 6.15 -14.98
CA ASP A 154 0.89 4.94 -15.80
C ASP A 154 1.27 3.73 -14.97
N LEU A 155 2.04 3.96 -13.89
CA LEU A 155 2.54 2.93 -13.01
C LEU A 155 2.66 3.48 -11.59
N PHE A 156 2.19 2.72 -10.60
CA PHE A 156 2.49 2.99 -9.20
C PHE A 156 3.67 2.15 -8.76
N VAL A 157 4.63 2.74 -8.03
CA VAL A 157 5.82 2.03 -7.58
C VAL A 157 6.07 2.30 -6.10
N LEU A 158 6.24 1.24 -5.30
CA LEU A 158 6.64 1.36 -3.89
C LEU A 158 7.70 0.30 -3.55
N ALA A 159 8.96 0.72 -3.49
CA ALA A 159 10.11 -0.18 -3.28
C ALA A 159 10.39 -0.46 -1.78
N THR A 160 9.33 -0.67 -1.00
CA THR A 160 9.38 -0.74 0.47
C THR A 160 10.12 -1.98 1.00
N THR A 161 10.81 -1.88 2.13
CA THR A 161 11.58 -2.99 2.71
C THR A 161 10.87 -3.72 3.85
N ASN A 162 9.83 -3.12 4.43
CA ASN A 162 9.08 -3.71 5.54
C ASN A 162 7.72 -3.03 5.70
N GLU A 163 6.64 -3.81 5.79
CA GLU A 163 5.26 -3.31 5.94
C GLU A 163 4.40 -4.36 6.65
N GLY A 164 3.36 -3.90 7.35
CA GLY A 164 2.24 -4.76 7.77
C GLY A 164 1.19 -4.88 6.66
N SER A 165 0.75 -3.74 6.13
CA SER A 165 -0.07 -3.63 4.92
C SER A 165 0.19 -2.30 4.22
N CYS A 166 0.14 -2.29 2.88
CA CYS A 166 0.22 -1.07 2.08
C CYS A 166 -1.14 -0.71 1.48
N ASN A 167 -1.94 0.08 2.19
CA ASN A 167 -3.23 0.55 1.66
C ASN A 167 -3.08 1.21 0.29
N VAL A 168 -2.03 2.02 0.09
CA VAL A 168 -1.77 2.71 -1.17
C VAL A 168 -1.55 1.78 -2.37
N VAL A 169 -1.12 0.53 -2.15
CA VAL A 169 -1.04 -0.48 -3.22
C VAL A 169 -2.44 -0.88 -3.66
N ARG A 170 -3.37 -1.14 -2.73
CA ARG A 170 -4.77 -1.47 -3.05
C ARG A 170 -5.51 -0.27 -3.63
N GLU A 171 -5.24 0.94 -3.13
CA GLU A 171 -5.75 2.19 -3.67
C GLU A 171 -5.32 2.38 -5.14
N ALA A 172 -4.05 2.14 -5.46
CA ALA A 172 -3.55 2.23 -6.83
C ALA A 172 -4.24 1.22 -7.75
N LEU A 173 -4.33 -0.05 -7.31
CA LEU A 173 -5.04 -1.10 -8.03
C LEU A 173 -6.51 -0.74 -8.24
N SER A 174 -7.20 -0.21 -7.23
CA SER A 174 -8.61 0.22 -7.31
C SER A 174 -8.83 1.36 -8.31
N CYS A 175 -7.84 2.24 -8.49
CA CYS A 175 -7.80 3.25 -9.56
C CYS A 175 -7.42 2.70 -10.95
N GLY A 176 -7.25 1.38 -11.09
CA GLY A 176 -6.82 0.71 -12.31
C GLY A 176 -5.36 0.95 -12.66
N THR A 177 -4.54 1.39 -11.70
CA THR A 177 -3.13 1.70 -11.91
C THR A 177 -2.28 0.48 -11.55
N PRO A 178 -1.52 -0.09 -12.49
CA PRO A 178 -0.68 -1.26 -12.23
C PRO A 178 0.44 -0.93 -11.24
N VAL A 179 0.91 -1.94 -10.50
CA VAL A 179 1.84 -1.74 -9.38
C VAL A 179 3.17 -2.48 -9.58
N VAL A 180 4.30 -1.82 -9.31
CA VAL A 180 5.57 -2.50 -8.99
C VAL A 180 5.87 -2.30 -7.52
N THR A 181 5.96 -3.39 -6.76
CA THR A 181 6.22 -3.32 -5.32
C THR A 181 7.07 -4.50 -4.86
N THR A 182 7.36 -4.59 -3.57
CA THR A 182 8.12 -5.68 -2.97
C THR A 182 7.20 -6.69 -2.28
N PRO A 183 7.60 -7.98 -2.18
CA PRO A 183 6.80 -9.03 -1.54
C PRO A 183 6.90 -8.97 0.00
N VAL A 184 6.56 -7.82 0.59
CA VAL A 184 6.52 -7.60 2.05
C VAL A 184 5.10 -7.31 2.51
N GLY A 185 4.78 -7.64 3.76
CA GLY A 185 3.43 -7.45 4.31
C GLY A 185 2.39 -8.23 3.49
N ASP A 186 1.30 -7.56 3.12
CA ASP A 186 0.23 -8.11 2.28
C ASP A 186 0.41 -7.82 0.78
N ASN A 187 1.51 -7.17 0.37
CA ASN A 187 1.73 -6.81 -1.04
C ASN A 187 1.74 -8.03 -1.97
N ALA A 188 2.29 -9.15 -1.50
CA ALA A 188 2.32 -10.40 -2.27
C ALA A 188 0.94 -11.04 -2.44
N GLU A 189 -0.02 -10.69 -1.59
CA GLU A 189 -1.42 -11.11 -1.70
C GLU A 189 -2.22 -10.14 -2.57
N ALA A 190 -1.97 -8.83 -2.42
CA ALA A 190 -2.61 -7.79 -3.23
C ALA A 190 -2.21 -7.87 -4.72
N VAL A 191 -0.92 -8.08 -5.02
CA VAL A 191 -0.37 -8.15 -6.38
C VAL A 191 -0.20 -9.61 -6.79
N HIS A 192 -1.31 -10.27 -7.11
CA HIS A 192 -1.37 -11.69 -7.46
C HIS A 192 -1.30 -11.91 -8.99
N GLY A 193 -0.14 -11.63 -9.57
CA GLY A 193 0.18 -12.03 -10.94
C GLY A 193 0.41 -10.87 -11.92
N PRO A 194 0.82 -11.19 -13.16
CA PRO A 194 1.31 -10.20 -14.12
C PRO A 194 0.22 -9.32 -14.72
N ALA A 195 -1.04 -9.52 -14.36
CA ALA A 195 -2.18 -8.72 -14.85
C ALA A 195 -2.32 -7.39 -14.10
N CYS A 196 -1.98 -7.36 -12.80
CA CYS A 196 -2.15 -6.18 -11.95
C CYS A 196 -0.82 -5.55 -11.51
N GLY A 197 0.31 -6.26 -11.64
CA GLY A 197 1.60 -5.71 -11.27
C GLY A 197 2.76 -6.71 -11.29
N VAL A 198 3.87 -6.29 -10.68
CA VAL A 198 5.12 -7.06 -10.57
C VAL A 198 5.68 -6.94 -9.15
N LEU A 199 6.09 -8.07 -8.58
CA LEU A 199 6.82 -8.12 -7.32
C LEU A 199 8.33 -8.19 -7.58
N VAL A 200 9.09 -7.28 -6.96
CA VAL A 200 10.55 -7.21 -7.06
C VAL A 200 11.14 -7.29 -5.67
N ARG A 201 12.21 -8.06 -5.47
CA ARG A 201 12.79 -8.17 -4.13
C ARG A 201 13.51 -6.87 -3.72
N PRO A 202 13.53 -6.53 -2.41
CA PRO A 202 14.16 -5.30 -1.96
C PRO A 202 15.67 -5.16 -2.22
N ASP A 203 16.36 -6.25 -2.52
CA ASP A 203 17.79 -6.32 -2.81
C ASP A 203 18.13 -6.27 -4.31
N GLU A 204 17.13 -6.24 -5.19
CA GLU A 204 17.33 -6.39 -6.65
C GLU A 204 17.16 -5.07 -7.43
N THR A 205 18.08 -4.11 -7.25
CA THR A 205 18.02 -2.81 -7.93
C THR A 205 17.89 -2.93 -9.46
N ALA A 206 18.62 -3.85 -10.09
CA ALA A 206 18.53 -4.07 -11.53
C ALA A 206 17.17 -4.63 -11.98
N ALA A 207 16.53 -5.47 -11.15
CA ALA A 207 15.20 -5.98 -11.41
C ALA A 207 14.14 -4.89 -11.23
N LEU A 208 14.30 -4.01 -10.22
CA LEU A 208 13.41 -2.86 -10.02
C LEU A 208 13.41 -1.96 -11.25
N ALA A 209 14.60 -1.64 -11.79
CA ALA A 209 14.71 -0.85 -13.01
C ALA A 209 14.00 -1.51 -14.20
N ARG A 210 14.21 -2.82 -14.40
CA ARG A 210 13.55 -3.57 -15.49
C ARG A 210 12.03 -3.56 -15.34
N ALA A 211 11.51 -3.85 -14.14
CA ALA A 211 10.08 -3.88 -13.87
C ALA A 211 9.42 -2.49 -14.09
N VAL A 212 10.09 -1.40 -13.71
CA VAL A 212 9.58 -0.04 -13.97
C VAL A 212 9.56 0.27 -15.47
N ILE A 213 10.62 -0.08 -16.21
CA ILE A 213 10.69 0.14 -17.67
C ILE A 213 9.62 -0.69 -18.40
N GLU A 214 9.49 -1.97 -18.07
CA GLU A 214 8.46 -2.84 -18.64
C GLU A 214 7.06 -2.34 -18.28
N GLY A 215 6.83 -1.96 -17.02
CA GLY A 215 5.55 -1.42 -16.57
C GLY A 215 5.13 -0.14 -17.30
N LEU A 216 6.08 0.76 -17.60
CA LEU A 216 5.81 2.00 -18.34
C LEU A 216 5.58 1.79 -19.85
N THR A 217 6.12 0.72 -20.42
CA THR A 217 6.04 0.43 -21.86
C THR A 217 4.92 -0.55 -22.20
N ARG A 218 4.45 -1.33 -21.23
CA ARG A 218 3.35 -2.26 -21.37
C ARG A 218 2.00 -1.55 -21.48
N VAL A 219 1.12 -2.11 -22.32
CA VAL A 219 -0.30 -1.77 -22.33
C VAL A 219 -1.00 -2.61 -21.26
N TRP A 220 -1.64 -1.94 -20.31
CA TRP A 220 -2.35 -2.58 -19.20
C TRP A 220 -3.85 -2.54 -19.42
N ASP A 221 -4.53 -3.65 -19.13
CA ASP A 221 -5.97 -3.67 -18.97
C ASP A 221 -6.30 -3.07 -17.59
N ARG A 222 -6.57 -1.75 -17.57
CA ARG A 222 -6.83 -1.02 -16.32
C ARG A 222 -8.10 -1.49 -15.62
N GLU A 223 -9.10 -1.98 -16.36
CA GLU A 223 -10.31 -2.55 -15.76
C GLU A 223 -10.01 -3.91 -15.13
N GLY A 224 -9.18 -4.73 -15.80
CA GLY A 224 -8.64 -5.95 -15.23
C GLY A 224 -7.82 -5.71 -13.96
N VAL A 225 -6.98 -4.65 -13.95
CA VAL A 225 -6.21 -4.23 -12.76
C VAL A 225 -7.17 -3.84 -11.61
N ARG A 226 -8.20 -3.04 -11.88
CA ARG A 226 -9.22 -2.67 -10.87
C ARG A 226 -9.95 -3.89 -10.33
N SER A 227 -10.37 -4.76 -11.23
CA SER A 227 -11.15 -5.97 -10.90
C SER A 227 -10.39 -6.91 -9.98
N SER A 228 -9.04 -6.87 -9.96
CA SER A 228 -8.24 -7.73 -9.08
C SER A 228 -8.42 -7.43 -7.59
N VAL A 229 -8.91 -6.24 -7.22
CA VAL A 229 -9.14 -5.85 -5.81
C VAL A 229 -10.59 -5.48 -5.51
N ALA A 230 -11.51 -5.68 -6.45
CA ALA A 230 -12.89 -5.23 -6.33
C ALA A 230 -13.67 -5.87 -5.16
N SER A 231 -13.27 -7.08 -4.73
CA SER A 231 -13.88 -7.77 -3.59
C SER A 231 -13.36 -7.31 -2.22
N GLU A 232 -12.36 -6.42 -2.19
CA GLU A 232 -11.66 -6.01 -0.97
C GLU A 232 -12.20 -4.69 -0.44
N SER A 233 -13.47 -4.64 -0.03
CA SER A 233 -14.11 -3.42 0.47
C SER A 233 -13.96 -3.23 1.99
N TRP A 234 -13.98 -1.98 2.44
CA TRP A 234 -14.04 -1.67 3.88
C TRP A 234 -15.29 -2.24 4.56
N ASP A 235 -16.43 -2.27 3.87
CA ASP A 235 -17.66 -2.89 4.41
C ASP A 235 -17.49 -4.40 4.65
N GLY A 236 -16.87 -5.09 3.70
CA GLY A 236 -16.57 -6.52 3.84
C GLY A 236 -15.58 -6.80 4.97
N VAL A 237 -14.57 -5.95 5.13
CA VAL A 237 -13.61 -6.03 6.24
C VAL A 237 -14.30 -5.76 7.58
N ALA A 238 -15.13 -4.72 7.67
CA ALA A 238 -15.87 -4.38 8.88
C ALA A 238 -16.82 -5.51 9.30
N ALA A 239 -17.55 -6.10 8.35
CA ALA A 239 -18.42 -7.25 8.62
C ALA A 239 -17.63 -8.43 9.21
N ARG A 240 -16.48 -8.78 8.61
CA ARG A 240 -15.62 -9.88 9.08
C ARG A 240 -15.01 -9.59 10.46
N VAL A 241 -14.62 -8.35 10.74
CA VAL A 241 -14.14 -7.96 12.08
C VAL A 241 -15.27 -8.03 13.11
N ALA A 242 -16.48 -7.61 12.75
CA ALA A 242 -17.66 -7.72 13.61
C ALA A 242 -17.98 -9.20 13.93
N ASP A 243 -17.85 -10.11 12.97
CA ASP A 243 -18.02 -11.55 13.20
C ASP A 243 -17.00 -12.10 14.19
N VAL A 244 -15.74 -11.66 14.10
CA VAL A 244 -14.72 -11.99 15.11
C VAL A 244 -15.17 -11.49 16.48
N TRP A 245 -15.57 -10.22 16.63
CA TRP A 245 -16.04 -9.68 17.91
C TRP A 245 -17.22 -10.45 18.48
N ARG A 246 -18.24 -10.80 17.67
CA ARG A 246 -19.37 -11.62 18.11
C ARG A 246 -18.90 -12.97 18.64
N SER A 247 -17.98 -13.63 17.92
CA SER A 247 -17.46 -14.95 18.32
C SER A 247 -16.68 -14.94 19.65
N VAL A 248 -15.97 -13.85 19.99
CA VAL A 248 -15.24 -13.76 21.26
C VAL A 248 -16.06 -13.19 22.41
N ALA A 249 -17.10 -12.42 22.11
CA ALA A 249 -17.90 -11.75 23.14
C ALA A 249 -18.95 -12.66 23.80
N ASN A 250 -19.15 -13.91 23.34
CA ASN A 250 -20.24 -14.79 23.81
C ASN A 250 -21.58 -14.03 23.89
N VAL A 251 -21.84 -13.15 22.93
CA VAL A 251 -23.12 -12.46 22.87
C VAL A 251 -24.12 -13.49 22.35
N ASP A 252 -24.73 -14.21 23.29
CA ASP A 252 -26.00 -14.87 23.01
C ASP A 252 -26.94 -13.80 22.46
N GLU A 253 -27.54 -14.06 21.30
CA GLU A 253 -28.52 -13.15 20.67
C GLU A 253 -29.67 -12.76 21.63
N GLU A 254 -29.84 -13.48 22.74
CA GLU A 254 -30.77 -13.14 23.81
C GLU A 254 -30.42 -11.85 24.58
N GLU A 255 -29.14 -11.55 24.87
CA GLU A 255 -28.78 -10.36 25.66
C GLU A 255 -28.99 -9.06 24.87
N VAL A 256 -28.78 -9.09 23.54
CA VAL A 256 -29.07 -7.94 22.66
C VAL A 256 -30.56 -7.70 22.56
N ARG A 257 -31.38 -8.76 22.47
CA ARG A 257 -32.85 -8.65 22.45
C ARG A 257 -33.44 -8.14 23.77
N VAL A 258 -32.80 -8.42 24.91
CA VAL A 258 -33.21 -7.90 26.23
C VAL A 258 -33.01 -6.38 26.30
N LEU A 259 -31.92 -5.86 25.74
CA LEU A 259 -31.65 -4.42 25.68
C LEU A 259 -32.60 -3.68 24.73
N GLU A 260 -32.87 -4.22 23.54
CA GLU A 260 -33.83 -3.64 22.57
C GLU A 260 -35.27 -3.62 23.12
N ARG A 261 -35.68 -4.65 23.86
CA ARG A 261 -37.00 -4.67 24.53
C ARG A 261 -37.11 -3.70 25.70
N SER A 262 -36.00 -3.33 26.33
CA SER A 262 -35.99 -2.32 27.40
C SER A 262 -36.13 -0.89 26.86
N GLN A 263 -35.58 -0.61 25.67
CA GLN A 263 -35.70 0.70 25.02
C GLN A 263 -37.02 0.91 24.27
N ALA A 264 -37.69 -0.17 23.85
CA ALA A 264 -39.04 -0.10 23.27
C ALA A 264 -40.18 0.05 24.30
N ARG A 265 -39.87 0.06 25.60
CA ARG A 265 -40.84 0.21 26.71
C ARG A 265 -40.70 1.54 27.48
N SER A 266 -39.86 2.46 27.00
CA SER A 266 -39.77 3.85 27.46
C SER A 266 -40.32 4.80 26.40
#